data_AF-A0A836XF93-F1
#
_entry.id   AF-A0A836XF93-F1
#
_cell.length_a   1.000
_cell.length_b   1.000
_cell.length_c   1.000
_cell.angle_alpha   90.00
_cell.angle_beta   90.00
_cell.angle_gamma   90.00
#
_symmetry.space_group_name_H-M   'P 1'
#
loop_
_entity.id
_entity.type
_entity.pdbx_description
1 polymer ?
#
loop_
_entity_poly.entity_id
_entity_poly.type
_entity_poly.pdbx_seq_one_letter_code
_entity_poly.pdbx_strand_id
1 'polypeptide(L)'
;MKLSDGILIFVLVFISCDNNIVFDDYKTFENQTWSADSSVIFSYSVIDTTSQNQLVIKVRHTTNYMFQNLFLFVKTEKTDTLELLLANKEGEWLGNGIGDVREVELVYRKDKVFAKKEDFTFEIEQAMRYGQFEKIQHLNNIKAIGLSIQKQND
;
A
#
# COMPACT_ATOMS: atom_id res chain seq x y z
N MET A 1 -24.33 -21.96 53.36
CA MET A 1 -23.11 -21.19 53.03
C MET A 1 -22.01 -22.23 52.83
N LYS A 2 -21.47 -22.48 51.65
CA LYS A 2 -20.86 -21.55 50.70
C LYS A 2 -21.02 -22.09 49.27
N LEU A 3 -21.38 -21.21 48.35
CA LEU A 3 -21.49 -21.49 46.92
C LEU A 3 -20.08 -21.57 46.31
N SER A 4 -19.91 -22.45 45.33
CA SER A 4 -18.67 -22.72 44.61
C SER A 4 -18.34 -21.57 43.65
N ASP A 5 -17.19 -20.93 43.84
CA ASP A 5 -16.74 -19.81 43.01
C ASP A 5 -16.03 -20.32 41.74
N GLY A 6 -16.82 -20.52 40.68
CA GLY A 6 -16.31 -20.68 39.32
C GLY A 6 -15.86 -19.34 38.76
N ILE A 7 -14.56 -19.17 38.55
CA ILE A 7 -14.00 -18.01 37.84
C ILE A 7 -14.36 -18.12 36.36
N LEU A 8 -15.32 -17.31 35.93
CA LEU A 8 -15.64 -17.07 34.53
C LEU A 8 -14.74 -15.95 34.01
N ILE A 9 -13.67 -16.29 33.31
CA ILE A 9 -12.83 -15.32 32.58
C ILE A 9 -13.61 -14.84 31.36
N PHE A 10 -14.08 -13.60 31.42
CA PHE A 10 -14.72 -12.91 30.31
C PHE A 10 -13.63 -12.21 29.49
N VAL A 11 -13.19 -12.84 28.40
CA VAL A 11 -12.26 -12.22 27.44
C VAL A 11 -13.04 -11.23 26.58
N LEU A 12 -12.93 -9.94 26.90
CA LEU A 12 -13.40 -8.85 26.05
C LEU A 12 -12.42 -8.69 24.88
N VAL A 13 -12.75 -9.29 23.74
CA VAL A 13 -12.08 -8.99 22.47
C VAL A 13 -12.77 -7.78 21.86
N PHE A 14 -12.17 -6.59 22.00
CA PHE A 14 -12.58 -5.41 21.25
C PHE A 14 -12.09 -5.55 19.81
N ILE A 15 -12.96 -6.06 18.95
CA ILE A 15 -12.73 -6.05 17.50
C ILE A 15 -13.14 -4.67 16.99
N SER A 16 -12.21 -3.72 16.95
CA SER A 16 -12.42 -2.47 16.21
C SER A 16 -12.13 -2.76 14.75
N CYS A 17 -13.17 -3.02 13.96
CA CYS A 17 -13.07 -2.89 12.50
C CYS A 17 -13.26 -1.42 12.15
N ASP A 18 -12.18 -0.70 11.87
CA ASP A 18 -12.27 0.60 11.20
C ASP A 18 -12.75 0.37 9.76
N ASN A 19 -14.07 0.31 9.59
CA ASN A 19 -14.79 0.03 8.34
C ASN A 19 -14.75 1.20 7.33
N ASN A 20 -13.70 2.00 7.35
CA ASN A 20 -13.59 3.19 6.51
C ASN A 20 -12.94 2.91 5.15
N ILE A 21 -12.39 1.71 4.97
CA ILE A 21 -11.77 1.29 3.72
C ILE A 21 -12.87 1.07 2.68
N VAL A 22 -12.89 1.92 1.65
CA VAL A 22 -13.85 1.84 0.53
C VAL A 22 -13.27 1.21 -0.73
N PHE A 23 -11.95 1.05 -0.76
CA PHE A 23 -11.21 0.30 -1.77
C PHE A 23 -9.92 -0.23 -1.16
N ASP A 24 -9.57 -1.49 -1.41
CA ASP A 24 -8.28 -2.08 -1.09
C ASP A 24 -8.03 -3.21 -2.07
N ASP A 25 -6.98 -3.09 -2.87
CA ASP A 25 -6.60 -4.11 -3.85
C ASP A 25 -5.08 -4.19 -3.97
N TYR A 26 -4.60 -5.37 -4.36
CA TYR A 26 -3.18 -5.64 -4.60
C TYR A 26 -2.98 -6.27 -5.97
N LYS A 27 -1.98 -5.78 -6.70
CA LYS A 27 -1.45 -6.47 -7.88
C LYS A 27 -0.13 -7.12 -7.51
N THR A 28 -0.06 -8.44 -7.70
CA THR A 28 1.13 -9.24 -7.40
C THR A 28 1.96 -9.44 -8.65
N PHE A 29 3.27 -9.62 -8.48
CA PHE A 29 4.19 -9.88 -9.58
C PHE A 29 4.64 -11.34 -9.56
N GLU A 30 4.51 -12.01 -10.70
CA GLU A 30 5.08 -13.33 -10.88
C GLU A 30 6.60 -13.31 -10.64
N ASN A 31 7.11 -14.36 -10.01
CA ASN A 31 8.53 -14.49 -9.64
C ASN A 31 9.09 -13.32 -8.81
N GLN A 32 8.23 -12.47 -8.24
CA GLN A 32 8.63 -11.30 -7.45
C GLN A 32 9.43 -10.28 -8.28
N THR A 33 9.14 -10.19 -9.58
CA THR A 33 9.86 -9.32 -10.52
C THR A 33 8.90 -8.35 -11.19
N TRP A 34 9.14 -7.06 -11.02
CA TRP A 34 8.40 -6.00 -11.69
C TRP A 34 9.17 -5.45 -12.88
N SER A 35 8.62 -5.63 -14.08
CA SER A 35 9.20 -5.12 -15.33
C SER A 35 9.05 -3.60 -15.47
N ALA A 36 10.03 -2.93 -16.09
CA ALA A 36 10.01 -1.47 -16.29
C ALA A 36 9.00 -0.99 -17.35
N ASP A 37 8.50 -1.91 -18.17
CA ASP A 37 7.50 -1.69 -19.21
C ASP A 37 6.09 -2.09 -18.76
N SER A 38 5.92 -2.60 -17.53
CA SER A 38 4.62 -2.96 -16.99
C SER A 38 4.13 -1.97 -15.95
N SER A 39 2.91 -1.50 -16.14
CA SER A 39 2.20 -0.64 -15.19
C SER A 39 1.22 -1.46 -14.35
N VAL A 40 1.09 -1.11 -13.08
CA VAL A 40 0.04 -1.59 -12.20
C VAL A 40 -1.17 -0.67 -12.35
N ILE A 41 -2.33 -1.24 -12.69
CA ILE A 41 -3.56 -0.47 -12.89
C ILE A 41 -4.59 -0.85 -11.82
N PHE A 42 -5.11 0.17 -11.13
CA PHE A 42 -6.27 0.07 -10.26
C PHE A 42 -7.39 0.93 -10.82
N SER A 43 -8.63 0.41 -10.82
CA SER A 43 -9.83 1.17 -11.16
C SER A 43 -10.76 1.19 -9.96
N TYR A 44 -11.10 2.39 -9.50
CA TYR A 44 -12.03 2.61 -8.41
C TYR A 44 -13.32 3.25 -8.91
N SER A 45 -14.44 2.55 -8.83
CA SER A 45 -15.76 3.09 -9.18
C SER A 45 -16.26 4.05 -8.10
N VAL A 46 -16.21 5.36 -8.38
CA VAL A 46 -16.61 6.39 -7.43
C VAL A 46 -18.13 6.44 -7.28
N ILE A 47 -18.65 6.13 -6.09
CA ILE A 47 -20.08 6.24 -5.77
C ILE A 47 -20.41 7.45 -4.87
N ASP A 48 -19.41 8.00 -4.19
CA ASP A 48 -19.50 9.12 -3.26
C ASP A 48 -18.55 10.24 -3.69
N THR A 49 -19.09 11.43 -3.89
CA THR A 49 -18.35 12.61 -4.37
C THR A 49 -18.20 13.70 -3.33
N THR A 50 -18.55 13.41 -2.08
CA THR A 50 -18.58 14.39 -0.98
C THR A 50 -17.57 14.07 0.12
N SER A 51 -17.33 12.78 0.38
CA SER A 51 -16.40 12.37 1.43
C SER A 51 -14.95 12.70 1.08
N GLN A 52 -14.18 13.09 2.09
CA GLN A 52 -12.73 13.18 2.03
C GLN A 52 -12.12 11.79 2.23
N ASN A 53 -11.11 11.46 1.41
CA ASN A 53 -10.47 10.16 1.43
C ASN A 53 -8.96 10.28 1.58
N GLN A 54 -8.38 9.38 2.37
CA GLN A 54 -6.96 9.12 2.38
C GLN A 54 -6.63 8.03 1.34
N LEU A 55 -5.70 8.34 0.43
CA LEU A 55 -5.16 7.38 -0.52
C LEU A 55 -3.83 6.85 0.01
N VAL A 56 -3.72 5.54 0.15
CA VAL A 56 -2.54 4.86 0.68
C VAL A 56 -1.99 3.92 -0.39
N ILE A 57 -0.72 4.09 -0.74
CA ILE A 57 0.02 3.14 -1.56
C ILE A 57 0.75 2.18 -0.64
N LYS A 58 0.66 0.89 -0.94
CA LYS A 58 1.26 -0.19 -0.17
C LYS A 58 2.26 -0.93 -1.05
N VAL A 59 3.40 -1.29 -0.49
CA VAL A 59 4.44 -2.03 -1.22
C VAL A 59 4.81 -3.25 -0.41
N ARG A 60 4.67 -4.43 -1.02
CA ARG A 60 5.22 -5.67 -0.48
C ARG A 60 6.52 -6.00 -1.19
N HIS A 61 7.60 -6.10 -0.43
CA HIS A 61 8.90 -6.54 -0.91
C HIS A 61 9.42 -7.68 -0.05
N THR A 62 10.48 -8.35 -0.50
CA THR A 62 11.20 -9.31 0.35
C THR A 62 12.43 -8.68 0.99
N THR A 63 12.96 -9.34 2.01
CA THR A 63 14.22 -8.94 2.67
C THR A 63 15.44 -9.06 1.77
N ASN A 64 15.31 -9.64 0.57
CA ASN A 64 16.35 -9.72 -0.46
C ASN A 64 16.31 -8.52 -1.42
N TYR A 65 15.38 -7.58 -1.26
CA TYR A 65 15.36 -6.34 -2.03
C TYR A 65 16.67 -5.56 -1.82
N MET A 66 17.21 -4.96 -2.89
CA MET A 66 18.58 -4.45 -2.88
C MET A 66 18.70 -2.94 -2.62
N PHE A 67 17.56 -2.23 -2.52
CA PHE A 67 17.56 -0.77 -2.39
C PHE A 67 16.90 -0.34 -1.09
N GLN A 68 17.35 0.79 -0.55
CA GLN A 68 16.74 1.37 0.64
C GLN A 68 15.35 1.96 0.33
N ASN A 69 15.11 2.35 -0.91
CA ASN A 69 13.92 3.07 -1.33
C ASN A 69 13.38 2.54 -2.66
N LEU A 70 12.12 2.87 -2.93
CA LEU A 70 11.42 2.59 -4.17
C LEU A 70 10.80 3.89 -4.69
N PHE A 71 11.22 4.30 -5.89
CA PHE A 71 10.61 5.41 -6.61
C PHE A 71 9.48 4.92 -7.50
N LEU A 72 8.36 5.64 -7.49
CA LEU A 72 7.17 5.34 -8.27
C LEU A 72 6.71 6.57 -9.05
N PHE A 73 6.21 6.33 -10.26
CA PHE A 73 5.32 7.28 -10.92
C PHE A 73 3.87 6.85 -10.69
N VAL A 74 3.04 7.77 -10.20
CA VAL A 74 1.60 7.56 -10.02
C VAL A 74 0.89 8.48 -10.98
N LYS A 75 0.28 7.91 -12.01
CA LYS A 75 -0.42 8.61 -13.06
C LYS A 75 -1.93 8.55 -12.78
N THR A 76 -2.49 9.74 -12.67
CA THR A 76 -3.93 9.99 -12.60
C THR A 76 -4.25 11.11 -13.60
N GLU A 77 -5.03 12.13 -13.22
CA GLU A 77 -5.15 13.38 -13.98
C GLU A 77 -3.81 14.14 -14.10
N LYS A 78 -2.93 13.95 -13.11
CA LYS A 78 -1.54 14.42 -13.11
C LYS A 78 -0.63 13.29 -12.67
N THR A 79 0.61 13.34 -13.14
CA THR A 79 1.66 12.41 -12.72
C THR A 79 2.38 12.95 -11.50
N ASP A 80 2.35 12.19 -10.42
CA ASP A 80 3.15 12.44 -9.23
C ASP A 80 4.35 11.47 -9.20
N THR A 81 5.46 11.91 -8.60
CA THR A 81 6.61 11.04 -8.30
C THR A 81 6.67 10.82 -6.80
N LEU A 82 6.74 9.56 -6.37
CA LEU A 82 6.81 9.19 -4.97
C LEU A 82 8.12 8.49 -4.67
N GLU A 83 8.65 8.74 -3.48
CA GLU A 83 9.73 7.97 -2.88
C GLU A 83 9.17 7.26 -1.65
N LEU A 84 9.24 5.93 -1.65
CA LEU A 84 8.98 5.12 -0.46
C LEU A 84 10.29 4.64 0.12
N LEU A 85 10.56 4.98 1.37
CA LEU A 85 11.63 4.34 2.13
C LEU A 85 11.17 2.94 2.55
N LEU A 86 11.93 1.93 2.14
CA LEU A 86 11.72 0.53 2.50
C LEU A 86 12.67 0.10 3.62
N ALA A 87 13.80 0.78 3.82
CA ALA A 87 14.70 0.60 4.95
C ALA A 87 15.15 1.94 5.56
N ASN A 88 15.54 1.92 6.84
CA ASN A 88 16.20 3.05 7.48
C ASN A 88 17.67 3.18 7.01
N LYS A 89 18.39 4.19 7.52
CA LYS A 89 19.76 4.49 7.09
C LYS A 89 20.76 3.42 7.52
N GLU A 90 20.40 2.64 8.52
CA GLU A 90 21.14 1.52 9.07
C GLU A 90 20.90 0.21 8.28
N GLY A 91 19.97 0.24 7.30
CA GLY A 91 19.64 -0.90 6.45
C GLY A 91 18.56 -1.82 7.03
N GLU A 92 17.93 -1.44 8.14
CA GLU A 92 16.83 -2.20 8.73
C GLU A 92 15.54 -1.95 7.95
N TRP A 93 14.88 -3.03 7.52
CA TRP A 93 13.63 -2.96 6.79
C TRP A 93 12.52 -2.32 7.62
N LEU A 94 11.85 -1.33 7.03
CA LEU A 94 10.64 -0.70 7.54
C LEU A 94 9.41 -1.57 7.25
N GLY A 95 8.30 -1.22 7.88
CA GLY A 95 7.02 -1.89 7.66
C GLY A 95 6.86 -3.18 8.46
N ASN A 96 5.74 -3.86 8.22
CA ASN A 96 5.32 -5.04 8.97
C ASN A 96 5.26 -6.27 8.07
N GLY A 97 5.40 -7.47 8.61
CA GLY A 97 5.22 -8.70 7.85
C GLY A 97 5.77 -9.95 8.53
N ILE A 98 5.53 -11.10 7.91
CA ILE A 98 5.93 -12.42 8.42
C ILE A 98 6.99 -13.01 7.50
N GLY A 99 7.99 -13.67 8.08
CA GLY A 99 9.06 -14.31 7.33
C GLY A 99 9.91 -13.29 6.58
N ASP A 100 10.11 -13.54 5.29
CA ASP A 100 10.91 -12.71 4.39
C ASP A 100 10.13 -11.53 3.79
N VAL A 101 8.83 -11.37 4.06
CA VAL A 101 8.01 -10.33 3.44
C VAL A 101 7.87 -9.12 4.35
N ARG A 102 7.97 -7.92 3.78
CA ARG A 102 7.68 -6.66 4.45
C ARG A 102 6.69 -5.84 3.62
N GLU A 103 5.71 -5.28 4.30
CA GLU A 103 4.73 -4.34 3.75
C GLU A 103 4.97 -2.96 4.33
N VAL A 104 5.20 -2.00 3.46
CA VAL A 104 5.33 -0.59 3.80
C VAL A 104 4.16 0.17 3.21
N GLU A 105 3.57 1.06 4.00
CA GLU A 105 2.49 1.94 3.58
C GLU A 105 2.97 3.39 3.49
N LEU A 106 2.53 4.09 2.45
CA LEU A 106 2.73 5.53 2.27
C LEU A 106 1.38 6.19 2.03
N VAL A 107 1.06 7.20 2.85
CA VAL A 107 -0.07 8.09 2.57
C VAL A 107 0.28 8.97 1.37
N TYR A 108 -0.24 8.60 0.20
CA TYR A 108 -0.01 9.28 -1.07
C TYR A 108 -0.75 10.62 -1.14
N ARG A 109 -2.03 10.64 -0.73
CA ARG A 109 -2.86 11.85 -0.69
C ARG A 109 -3.76 11.80 0.53
N LYS A 110 -3.92 12.94 1.21
CA LYS A 110 -4.95 13.16 2.22
C LYS A 110 -6.07 14.01 1.63
N ASP A 111 -7.24 13.92 2.25
CA ASP A 111 -8.39 14.80 2.02
C ASP A 111 -8.86 14.81 0.54
N LYS A 112 -8.64 13.70 -0.18
CA LYS A 112 -9.03 13.58 -1.60
C LYS A 112 -10.54 13.46 -1.70
N VAL A 113 -11.15 14.44 -2.35
CA VAL A 113 -12.54 14.38 -2.81
C VAL A 113 -12.55 13.98 -4.29
N PHE A 114 -13.35 12.96 -4.63
CA PHE A 114 -13.59 12.59 -6.02
C PHE A 114 -14.78 13.41 -6.56
N ALA A 115 -14.55 14.27 -7.55
CA ALA A 115 -15.56 15.25 -7.96
C ALA A 115 -16.72 14.66 -8.80
N LYS A 116 -16.56 13.45 -9.33
CA LYS A 116 -17.51 12.82 -10.27
C LYS A 116 -17.75 11.36 -9.92
N LYS A 117 -18.97 10.89 -10.18
CA LYS A 117 -19.36 9.48 -10.03
C LYS A 117 -18.99 8.69 -11.29
N GLU A 118 -17.72 8.38 -11.42
CA GLU A 118 -17.16 7.64 -12.54
C GLU A 118 -16.01 6.74 -12.07
N ASP A 119 -15.52 5.86 -12.94
CA ASP A 119 -14.33 5.08 -12.65
C ASP A 119 -13.10 5.99 -12.62
N PHE A 120 -12.37 5.95 -11.51
CA PHE A 120 -11.12 6.67 -11.34
C PHE A 120 -9.95 5.69 -11.41
N THR A 121 -9.09 5.88 -12.42
CA THR A 121 -7.95 4.99 -12.68
C THR A 121 -6.67 5.53 -12.07
N PHE A 122 -5.93 4.64 -11.40
CA PHE A 122 -4.56 4.86 -10.96
C PHE A 122 -3.65 3.92 -11.74
N GLU A 123 -2.69 4.49 -12.48
CA GLU A 123 -1.63 3.74 -13.12
C GLU A 123 -0.33 4.01 -12.37
N ILE A 124 0.32 2.95 -11.88
CA ILE A 124 1.54 3.04 -11.07
C ILE A 124 2.66 2.30 -11.80
N GLU A 125 3.80 2.96 -11.95
CA GLU A 125 5.01 2.42 -12.58
C GLU A 125 6.20 2.56 -11.63
N GLN A 126 7.14 1.62 -11.70
CA GLN A 126 8.44 1.79 -11.05
C GLN A 126 9.28 2.84 -11.81
N ALA A 127 9.85 3.78 -11.06
CA ALA A 127 10.71 4.85 -11.55
C ALA A 127 12.18 4.62 -11.13
N MET A 128 12.60 3.35 -11.04
CA MET A 128 13.94 2.99 -10.56
C MET A 128 14.97 3.03 -11.68
N ARG A 129 16.17 3.49 -11.34
CA ARG A 129 17.37 3.50 -12.19
C ARG A 129 18.59 3.07 -11.37
N TYR A 130 19.61 2.53 -12.02
CA TYR A 130 20.83 2.10 -11.32
C TYR A 130 22.07 2.27 -12.18
N GLY A 131 23.11 2.89 -11.61
CA GLY A 131 24.35 3.21 -12.33
C GLY A 131 24.07 4.10 -13.55
N GLN A 132 24.53 3.65 -14.72
CA GLN A 132 24.37 4.37 -16.00
C GLN A 132 23.04 4.06 -16.72
N PHE A 133 22.22 3.15 -16.20
CA PHE A 133 20.99 2.73 -16.87
C PHE A 133 19.83 3.63 -16.46
N GLU A 134 19.09 4.16 -17.45
CA GLU A 134 17.91 5.01 -17.24
C GLU A 134 16.76 4.30 -16.53
N LYS A 135 16.70 2.97 -16.59
CA LYS A 135 15.67 2.14 -15.96
C LYS A 135 16.23 0.80 -15.48
N ILE A 136 15.72 0.28 -14.37
CA ILE A 136 15.92 -1.13 -13.98
C ILE A 136 14.88 -1.97 -14.71
N GLN A 137 15.29 -2.69 -15.77
CA GLN A 137 14.36 -3.48 -16.60
C GLN A 137 13.54 -4.50 -15.82
N HIS A 138 14.18 -5.17 -14.85
CA HIS A 138 13.54 -6.17 -13.99
C HIS A 138 13.86 -5.86 -12.54
N LEU A 139 12.92 -5.24 -11.85
CA LEU A 139 13.04 -4.92 -10.44
C LEU A 139 12.64 -6.15 -9.62
N ASN A 140 13.64 -6.91 -9.18
CA ASN A 140 13.46 -8.13 -8.40
C ASN A 140 13.10 -7.85 -6.94
N ASN A 141 12.53 -8.85 -6.28
CA ASN A 141 12.17 -8.87 -4.86
C ASN A 141 11.06 -7.88 -4.48
N ILE A 142 10.26 -7.45 -5.46
CA ILE A 142 8.99 -6.76 -5.23
C ILE A 142 7.87 -7.79 -5.44
N LYS A 143 7.07 -8.01 -4.41
CA LYS A 143 5.97 -8.98 -4.43
C LYS A 143 4.66 -8.39 -4.92
N ALA A 144 4.34 -7.17 -4.49
CA ALA A 144 3.08 -6.54 -4.85
C ALA A 144 3.10 -5.02 -4.67
N ILE A 145 2.26 -4.35 -5.45
CA ILE A 145 1.79 -2.99 -5.18
C ILE A 145 0.33 -3.08 -4.76
N GLY A 146 -0.03 -2.34 -3.73
CA GLY A 146 -1.40 -2.19 -3.26
C GLY A 146 -1.84 -0.73 -3.28
N LEU A 147 -3.15 -0.53 -3.40
CA LEU A 147 -3.79 0.77 -3.28
C LEU A 147 -4.98 0.61 -2.33
N SER A 148 -5.04 1.46 -1.31
CA SER A 148 -6.19 1.58 -0.42
C SER A 148 -6.75 3.00 -0.45
N ILE A 149 -8.07 3.10 -0.46
CA ILE A 149 -8.83 4.34 -0.35
C ILE A 149 -9.66 4.22 0.91
N GLN A 150 -9.44 5.13 1.84
CA GLN A 150 -10.04 5.12 3.16
C GLN A 150 -10.80 6.42 3.35
N LYS A 151 -12.10 6.35 3.64
CA LYS A 151 -12.85 7.52 4.06
C LYS A 151 -12.22 8.05 5.35
N GLN A 152 -12.03 9.35 5.43
CA GLN A 152 -11.68 9.97 6.70
C GLN A 152 -12.97 10.08 7.51
N ASN A 153 -12.92 9.60 8.74
CA ASN A 153 -13.99 9.87 9.70
C ASN A 153 -13.75 11.27 10.25
N ASP A 154 -14.79 12.10 10.18
CA ASP A 154 -14.87 13.35 10.94
C ASP A 154 -14.91 13.09 12.45
#